data_AF-A0A5N9HRF4-F1
#
_entry.id   AF-A0A5N9HRF4-F1
#
_cell.length_a   1.000
_cell.length_b   1.000
_cell.length_c   1.000
_cell.angle_alpha   90.00
_cell.angle_beta   90.00
_cell.angle_gamma   90.00
#
_symmetry.space_group_name_H-M   'P 1'
#
loop_
_entity.id
_entity.type
_entity.pdbx_description
1 polymer ?
#
loop_
_entity_poly.entity_id
_entity_poly.type
_entity_poly.pdbx_seq_one_letter_code
_entity_poly.pdbx_strand_id
1 'polypeptide(L)' 'MPRFKAFTWLYLIAAFVSFLVSVALWFFAEDSKLEAIFVGIWVPSILSLGNSLERNLEE' A
#
# COMPACT_ATOMS: atom_id res chain seq x y z
N MET A 1 -2.00 14.08 -19.46
CA MET A 1 -1.08 14.21 -18.31
C MET A 1 -1.89 13.86 -17.07
N PRO A 2 -1.59 12.78 -16.34
CA PRO A 2 -2.35 12.42 -15.15
C PRO A 2 -2.33 13.60 -14.18
N ARG A 3 -3.51 14.09 -13.78
CA ARG A 3 -3.65 15.10 -12.74
C ARG A 3 -3.44 14.38 -11.42
N PHE A 4 -2.20 14.22 -11.00
CA PHE A 4 -1.91 13.57 -9.73
C PHE A 4 -2.53 14.37 -8.58
N LYS A 5 -3.62 13.84 -8.02
CA LYS A 5 -4.29 14.46 -6.88
C LYS A 5 -3.50 14.14 -5.61
N ALA A 6 -3.67 14.99 -4.60
CA ALA A 6 -3.09 14.72 -3.28
C ALA A 6 -3.52 13.36 -2.73
N PHE A 7 -4.78 12.97 -3.00
CA PHE A 7 -5.33 11.67 -2.62
C PHE A 7 -4.64 10.49 -3.33
N THR A 8 -4.38 10.61 -4.64
CA THR A 8 -3.62 9.62 -5.42
C THR A 8 -2.25 9.35 -4.80
N TRP A 9 -1.52 10.42 -4.46
CA TRP A 9 -0.21 10.31 -3.82
C TRP A 9 -0.29 9.68 -2.43
N LEU A 10 -1.34 9.98 -1.66
CA LEU A 10 -1.51 9.45 -0.30
C LEU A 10 -1.54 7.92 -0.29
N TYR A 11 -2.42 7.30 -1.08
CA TYR A 11 -2.53 5.83 -1.05
C TYR A 11 -1.38 5.14 -1.78
N LEU A 12 -0.75 5.78 -2.77
CA LEU A 12 0.48 5.26 -3.40
C LEU A 12 1.65 5.24 -2.42
N ILE A 13 1.84 6.31 -1.64
CA ILE A 13 2.86 6.37 -0.59
C ILE A 13 2.55 5.33 0.49
N ALA A 14 1.28 5.20 0.92
CA ALA A 14 0.89 4.19 1.90
C ALA A 14 1.19 2.76 1.43
N ALA A 15 0.86 2.43 0.16
CA ALA A 15 1.18 1.14 -0.43
C ALA A 15 2.69 0.90 -0.51
N PHE A 16 3.47 1.91 -0.88
CA PHE A 16 4.93 1.81 -0.93
C PHE A 16 5.55 1.61 0.45
N VAL A 17 5.09 2.34 1.47
CA VAL A 17 5.52 2.14 2.86
C VAL A 17 5.18 0.73 3.34
N SER A 18 3.97 0.23 3.04
CA SER A 18 3.59 -1.15 3.36
C SER A 18 4.51 -2.18 2.71
N PHE A 19 4.89 -1.96 1.45
CA PHE A 19 5.85 -2.80 0.76
C PHE A 19 7.23 -2.81 1.43
N LEU A 20 7.77 -1.63 1.79
CA LEU A 20 9.05 -1.53 2.49
C LEU A 20 9.01 -2.22 3.86
N VAL A 21 7.91 -2.09 4.60
CA VAL A 21 7.73 -2.78 5.89
C VAL A 21 7.70 -4.30 5.68
N SER A 22 6.99 -4.81 4.66
CA SER A 22 6.96 -6.24 4.34
C SER A 22 8.36 -6.79 4.02
N VAL A 23 9.12 -6.09 3.17
CA VAL A 23 10.50 -6.47 2.84
C VAL A 23 11.40 -6.40 4.08
N ALA A 24 11.27 -5.35 4.89
CA ALA A 24 12.06 -5.21 6.11
C ALA A 24 11.77 -6.34 7.11
N LEU A 25 10.51 -6.70 7.32
CA LEU A 25 10.13 -7.82 8.19
C LEU A 25 10.66 -9.16 7.67
N TRP A 26 10.65 -9.36 6.35
CA TRP A 26 11.13 -10.62 5.76
C TRP A 26 12.64 -10.84 5.94
N PHE A 27 13.43 -9.76 5.85
CA PHE A 27 14.89 -9.85 5.87
C PHE A 27 15.57 -9.46 7.18
N PHE A 28 14.96 -8.58 7.99
CA PHE A 28 15.59 -8.03 9.21
C PHE A 28 14.89 -8.44 10.51
N ALA A 29 13.69 -9.01 10.47
CA ALA A 29 12.99 -9.45 11.67
C ALA A 29 13.04 -10.98 11.81
N GLU A 30 13.57 -11.44 12.94
CA GLU A 30 13.57 -12.85 13.30
C GLU A 30 12.14 -13.33 13.57
N ASP A 31 11.81 -14.54 13.11
CA ASP A 31 10.50 -15.20 13.25
C ASP A 31 9.26 -14.43 12.77
N SER A 32 9.42 -13.29 12.08
CA SER A 32 8.31 -12.42 11.65
C SER A 32 7.85 -12.61 10.20
N LYS A 33 8.05 -13.82 9.65
CA LYS A 33 7.77 -14.12 8.23
C LYS A 33 6.28 -14.11 7.91
N LEU A 34 5.44 -14.48 8.86
CA LEU A 34 3.99 -14.50 8.67
C LEU A 34 3.45 -13.06 8.58
N GLU A 35 3.94 -12.19 9.46
CA GLU A 35 3.68 -10.76 9.49
C GLU A 35 4.14 -10.10 8.19
N ALA A 36 5.33 -10.46 7.70
CA ALA A 36 5.83 -9.98 6.41
C ALA A 36 4.86 -10.30 5.26
N ILE A 37 4.27 -11.51 5.25
CA ILE A 37 3.28 -11.92 4.25
C ILE A 37 1.97 -11.13 4.42
N PHE A 38 1.45 -11.01 5.65
CA PHE A 38 0.22 -10.25 5.91
C PHE A 38 0.35 -8.78 5.50
N VAL A 39 1.46 -8.13 5.85
CA VAL A 39 1.75 -6.75 5.44
C VAL A 39 1.97 -6.65 3.93
N GLY A 40 2.51 -7.69 3.30
CA GLY A 40 2.61 -7.77 1.83
C GLY A 40 1.24 -7.74 1.14
N ILE A 41 0.24 -8.44 1.69
CA ILE A 41 -1.14 -8.46 1.18
C ILE A 41 -1.85 -7.11 1.34
N TRP A 42 -1.41 -6.25 2.25
CA TRP A 42 -1.97 -4.91 2.40
C TRP A 42 -1.71 -4.04 1.17
N VAL A 43 -0.61 -4.27 0.42
CA VAL A 43 -0.28 -3.50 -0.78
C VAL A 43 -1.41 -3.53 -1.83
N PRO A 44 -1.84 -4.70 -2.36
CA PRO A 44 -2.97 -4.74 -3.30
C PRO A 44 -4.29 -4.26 -2.68
N SER A 45 -4.46 -4.42 -1.36
CA SER A 45 -5.67 -3.97 -0.65
C SER A 45 -5.78 -2.44 -0.60
N ILE A 46 -4.67 -1.75 -0.27
CA ILE A 46 -4.56 -0.28 -0.24
C ILE A 46 -4.77 0.28 -1.65
N LEU A 47 -4.14 -0.32 -2.66
CA LEU A 47 -4.29 0.12 -4.05
C LEU A 47 -5.73 -0.05 -4.56
N SER A 48 -6.38 -1.18 -4.26
CA SER A 48 -7.77 -1.43 -4.62
C SER A 48 -8.72 -0.42 -3.95
N LEU A 49 -8.56 -0.21 -2.65
CA LEU A 49 -9.38 0.74 -1.89
C LEU A 49 -9.15 2.18 -2.34
N GLY A 50 -7.88 2.60 -2.50
CA GLY A 50 -7.53 3.94 -2.95
C GLY A 50 -8.13 4.27 -4.32
N ASN A 51 -8.01 3.35 -5.27
CA ASN A 51 -8.60 3.51 -6.60
C ASN A 51 -10.13 3.54 -6.56
N SER A 52 -10.77 2.69 -5.74
CA SER A 52 -12.22 2.69 -5.58
C SER A 52 -12.74 3.99 -4.96
N LEU A 53 -12.08 4.50 -3.92
CA LEU A 53 -12.45 5.76 -3.28
C LEU A 53 -12.20 6.95 -4.21
N GLU A 54 -11.09 6.97 -4.94
CA GLU A 54 -10.80 8.05 -5.90
C GLU A 54 -11.88 8.14 -6.97
N ARG A 55 -12.34 6.99 -7.49
CA ARG A 55 -13.45 6.94 -8.45
C ARG A 55 -14.74 7.52 -7.87
N ASN A 56 -15.11 7.19 -6.63
CA ASN A 56 -16.31 7.73 -5.99
C ASN A 56 -16.25 9.25 -5.73
N LEU A 57 -15.04 9.84 -5.64
CA LEU A 57 -14.86 11.29 -5.50
C LEU A 57 -14.98 12.04 -6.84
N GLU A 58 -15.00 11.32 -7.97
CA GLU A 58 -15.15 11.88 -9.31
C GLU A 58 -16.57 11.79 -9.87
N GLU A 59 -17.42 10.96 -9.26
CA GLU A 59 -18.87 10.85 -9.54
C GLU A 59 -19.64 11.98 -8.82
#